data_AF-X1H6Q1-F1
#
_entry.id   AF-X1H6Q1-F1
#
_cell.length_a   1.000
_cell.length_b   1.000
_cell.length_c   1.000
_cell.angle_alpha   90.00
_cell.angle_beta   90.00
_cell.angle_gamma   90.00
#
_symmetry.space_group_name_H-M   'P 1'
#
loop_
_entity.id
_entity.type
_entity.pdbx_description
1 polymer ?
#
loop_
_entity_poly.entity_id
_entity_poly.type
_entity_poly.pdbx_seq_one_letter_code
_entity_poly.pdbx_strand_id
1 'polypeptide(L)'
;MLDKPRKGKAKQVSGTKVLLKDKKSVKLKFYQHYAFQAVMLLLASTIVLTYLISPLVIVPTISRKVGDISPKDVKALKIFQVEDKSTTIKRQKEAEAKVLAIYDFDNRLLGEIDQKLTIIFDLLEKDQVTAPSLQEKPEANQQGEEGLVPSSSPDKVSETGTKHLPPFENSSITQQDLPLPVAELTVEEKWERFKGKTSLLISLDDYQYLLDYQEKDQLKSSISGLLRKVMRKGVLGSLNFPLEEDKKGFVKRNIANGAEVVVKDTSEVLDEEKAKKEIEKAAPSFFPENQKLSHLIAAIAKGLIYPNMTLNLSETRLRKMQAIENVTPSFFQIKKGEMIVREGERINKNHLTKLNELMKITEQENIFLSFLGSGIIILLTLVMLFFFIQRHHPTIADHMKNLVLIALVLVITIFLNKIFVYIANGLSVTVSEIEPLSYFYAFPFAVAAMLISLL
;
A
#
# COMPACT_ATOMS: atom_id res chain seq x y z
N MET A 1 -90.32 -65.11 71.62
CA MET A 1 -89.05 -65.88 71.69
C MET A 1 -88.74 -66.39 70.30
N LEU A 2 -87.51 -66.12 69.83
CA LEU A 2 -86.77 -66.76 68.73
C LEU A 2 -87.32 -66.64 67.30
N ASP A 3 -86.72 -65.72 66.53
CA ASP A 3 -86.53 -65.88 65.09
C ASP A 3 -85.12 -65.38 64.68
N LYS A 4 -84.49 -66.08 63.73
CA LYS A 4 -83.16 -65.81 63.11
C LYS A 4 -83.41 -65.81 61.57
N PRO A 5 -82.47 -65.39 60.70
CA PRO A 5 -81.48 -64.31 60.74
C PRO A 5 -81.53 -63.45 59.43
N ARG A 6 -80.85 -62.30 59.36
CA ARG A 6 -80.48 -61.68 58.05
C ARG A 6 -79.03 -61.19 58.03
N LYS A 7 -78.28 -61.73 57.06
CA LYS A 7 -76.92 -61.39 56.66
C LYS A 7 -76.88 -59.98 56.05
N GLY A 8 -76.00 -59.12 56.57
CA GLY A 8 -75.61 -57.85 55.94
C GLY A 8 -74.09 -57.82 55.78
N LYS A 9 -73.63 -57.75 54.52
CA LYS A 9 -72.24 -57.87 54.10
C LYS A 9 -71.37 -56.71 54.61
N ALA A 10 -70.16 -57.04 55.04
CA ALA A 10 -69.05 -56.11 55.16
C ALA A 10 -68.75 -55.46 53.80
N LYS A 11 -68.61 -54.12 53.76
CA LYS A 11 -67.98 -53.40 52.65
C LYS A 11 -66.89 -52.50 53.22
N GLN A 12 -65.66 -52.97 53.08
CA GLN A 12 -64.42 -52.24 53.32
C GLN A 12 -64.44 -50.90 52.58
N VAL A 13 -64.14 -49.83 53.32
CA VAL A 13 -63.82 -48.51 52.76
C VAL A 13 -62.40 -48.59 52.17
N SER A 14 -62.31 -48.97 50.90
CA SER A 14 -61.10 -48.89 50.06
C SER A 14 -60.97 -47.49 49.44
N GLY A 15 -60.89 -46.44 50.28
CA GLY A 15 -60.78 -45.04 49.83
C GLY A 15 -59.45 -44.36 50.15
N THR A 16 -58.74 -44.80 51.18
CA THR A 16 -57.56 -44.09 51.71
C THR A 16 -56.23 -44.45 51.04
N LYS A 17 -56.10 -45.65 50.45
CA LYS A 17 -54.85 -46.09 49.82
C LYS A 17 -54.58 -45.44 48.46
N VAL A 18 -55.60 -45.01 47.72
CA VAL A 18 -55.44 -44.37 46.40
C VAL A 18 -54.94 -42.92 46.55
N LEU A 19 -55.46 -42.17 47.54
CA LEU A 19 -55.06 -40.78 47.80
C LEU A 19 -53.62 -40.63 48.35
N LEU A 20 -53.11 -41.64 49.07
CA LEU A 20 -51.74 -41.64 49.61
C LEU A 20 -50.68 -41.99 48.54
N LYS A 21 -51.03 -42.81 47.54
CA LYS A 21 -50.13 -43.18 46.44
C LYS A 21 -49.93 -42.01 45.48
N ASP A 22 -50.98 -41.23 45.24
CA ASP A 22 -50.91 -40.02 44.40
C ASP A 22 -50.16 -38.86 45.10
N LYS A 23 -50.34 -38.67 46.42
CA LYS A 23 -49.54 -37.66 47.15
C LYS A 23 -48.04 -38.00 47.17
N LYS A 24 -47.66 -39.28 47.25
CA LYS A 24 -46.24 -39.70 47.20
C LYS A 24 -45.64 -39.55 45.80
N SER A 25 -46.37 -39.90 44.74
CA SER A 25 -45.91 -39.73 43.35
C SER A 25 -45.80 -38.26 42.95
N VAL A 26 -46.74 -37.40 43.39
CA VAL A 26 -46.70 -35.95 43.16
C VAL A 26 -45.56 -35.29 43.95
N LYS A 27 -45.35 -35.64 45.23
CA LYS A 27 -44.19 -35.15 45.99
C LYS A 27 -42.86 -35.59 45.38
N LEU A 28 -42.76 -36.83 44.89
CA LEU A 28 -41.54 -37.32 44.24
C LEU A 28 -41.22 -36.57 42.94
N LYS A 29 -42.22 -36.33 42.09
CA LYS A 29 -42.06 -35.52 40.87
C LYS A 29 -41.72 -34.05 41.17
N PHE A 30 -42.28 -33.50 42.25
CA PHE A 30 -41.96 -32.15 42.72
C PHE A 30 -40.51 -32.02 43.19
N TYR A 31 -40.01 -32.98 43.99
CA TYR A 31 -38.62 -33.01 44.42
C TYR A 31 -37.64 -33.20 43.24
N GLN A 32 -38.00 -34.01 42.25
CA GLN A 32 -37.21 -34.18 41.03
C GLN A 32 -37.12 -32.87 40.22
N HIS A 33 -38.22 -32.13 40.11
CA HIS A 33 -38.22 -30.85 39.41
C HIS A 33 -37.42 -29.78 40.16
N TYR A 34 -37.57 -29.73 41.49
CA TYR A 34 -36.81 -28.83 42.37
C TYR A 34 -35.30 -29.09 42.30
N ALA A 35 -34.89 -30.36 42.42
CA ALA A 35 -33.49 -30.75 42.35
C ALA A 35 -32.88 -30.41 40.99
N PHE A 36 -33.62 -30.59 39.89
CA PHE A 36 -33.17 -30.19 38.56
C PHE A 36 -32.93 -28.69 38.45
N GLN A 37 -33.86 -27.86 38.95
CA GLN A 37 -33.72 -26.40 38.97
C GLN A 37 -32.55 -25.95 39.85
N ALA A 38 -32.35 -26.56 41.01
CA ALA A 38 -31.24 -26.27 41.92
C ALA A 38 -29.87 -26.57 41.28
N VAL A 39 -29.75 -27.72 40.59
CA VAL A 39 -28.51 -28.10 39.89
C VAL A 39 -28.23 -27.15 38.72
N MET A 40 -29.26 -26.80 37.94
CA MET A 40 -29.11 -25.83 36.85
C MET A 40 -28.69 -24.45 37.36
N LEU A 41 -29.28 -23.98 38.47
CA LEU A 41 -28.88 -22.73 39.12
C LEU A 41 -27.41 -22.80 39.57
N LEU A 42 -27.01 -23.89 40.23
CA LEU A 42 -25.65 -24.08 40.72
C LEU A 42 -24.62 -24.06 39.58
N LEU A 43 -24.89 -24.77 38.47
CA LEU A 43 -24.04 -24.75 37.29
C LEU A 43 -23.98 -23.35 36.65
N ALA A 44 -25.11 -22.66 36.52
CA ALA A 44 -25.16 -21.30 35.99
C ALA A 44 -24.36 -20.32 36.86
N SER A 45 -24.55 -20.36 38.18
CA SER A 45 -23.79 -19.55 39.13
C SER A 45 -22.29 -19.85 39.09
N THR A 46 -21.92 -21.13 38.93
CA THR A 46 -20.51 -21.52 38.77
C THR A 46 -19.90 -20.87 37.54
N ILE A 47 -20.56 -20.96 36.37
CA ILE A 47 -20.06 -20.36 35.12
C ILE A 47 -19.91 -18.85 35.26
N VAL A 48 -20.93 -18.17 35.80
CA VAL A 48 -20.93 -16.71 35.99
C VAL A 48 -19.83 -16.27 36.96
N LEU A 49 -19.69 -16.94 38.11
CA LEU A 49 -18.67 -16.61 39.10
C LEU A 49 -17.26 -16.91 38.58
N THR A 50 -17.08 -18.02 37.86
CA THR A 50 -15.79 -18.36 37.22
C THR A 50 -15.39 -17.29 36.21
N TYR A 51 -16.34 -16.82 35.39
CA TYR A 51 -16.10 -15.72 34.46
C TYR A 51 -15.78 -14.40 35.18
N LEU A 52 -16.49 -14.08 36.26
CA LEU A 52 -16.25 -12.87 37.05
C LEU A 52 -14.89 -12.89 37.76
N ILE A 53 -14.44 -14.04 38.24
CA ILE A 53 -13.16 -14.18 38.96
C ILE A 53 -11.98 -14.37 37.99
N SER A 54 -12.24 -14.81 36.75
CA SER A 54 -11.20 -15.07 35.76
C SER A 54 -10.28 -13.87 35.53
N PRO A 55 -8.94 -14.08 35.47
CA PRO A 55 -7.94 -13.03 35.23
C PRO A 55 -8.06 -12.38 33.85
N LEU A 56 -8.90 -12.91 32.95
CA LEU A 56 -9.11 -12.36 31.61
C LEU A 56 -9.68 -10.93 31.61
N VAL A 57 -10.26 -10.49 32.72
CA VAL A 57 -11.02 -9.24 32.75
C VAL A 57 -10.22 -8.07 33.32
N ILE A 58 -9.12 -8.32 34.03
CA ILE A 58 -8.27 -7.26 34.59
C ILE A 58 -6.81 -7.70 34.53
N VAL A 59 -6.13 -7.35 33.44
CA VAL A 59 -4.66 -7.32 33.44
C VAL A 59 -4.25 -5.85 33.25
N PRO A 60 -3.91 -5.13 34.32
CA PRO A 60 -3.12 -3.93 34.19
C PRO A 60 -1.70 -4.40 33.88
N THR A 61 -1.32 -4.35 32.60
CA THR A 61 0.09 -4.50 32.26
C THR A 61 0.83 -3.39 32.98
N ILE A 62 1.78 -3.75 33.86
CA ILE A 62 2.74 -2.79 34.39
C ILE A 62 3.42 -2.19 33.15
N SER A 63 3.05 -0.95 32.82
CA SER A 63 3.52 -0.25 31.63
C SER A 63 4.96 0.15 31.87
N ARG A 64 5.88 -0.81 31.73
CA ARG A 64 7.32 -0.54 31.82
C ARG A 64 7.71 0.27 30.58
N LYS A 65 8.23 1.47 30.82
CA LYS A 65 8.71 2.37 29.76
C LYS A 65 10.23 2.28 29.67
N VAL A 66 10.75 2.70 28.52
CA VAL A 66 12.20 2.82 28.34
C VAL A 66 12.70 3.89 29.32
N GLY A 67 13.72 3.55 30.11
CA GLY A 67 14.30 4.43 31.13
C GLY A 67 13.92 4.09 32.57
N ASP A 68 12.91 3.25 32.79
CA ASP A 68 12.56 2.77 34.14
C ASP A 68 13.72 1.97 34.74
N ILE A 69 13.91 2.05 36.05
CA ILE A 69 14.92 1.26 36.79
C ILE A 69 14.27 -0.06 37.21
N SER A 70 14.93 -1.19 36.93
CA SER A 70 14.40 -2.49 37.35
C SER A 70 14.51 -2.63 38.88
N PRO A 71 13.40 -2.86 39.59
CA PRO A 71 13.42 -3.00 41.05
C PRO A 71 13.91 -4.37 41.52
N LYS A 72 14.11 -5.33 40.60
CA LYS A 72 14.59 -6.69 40.89
C LYS A 72 15.21 -7.33 39.67
N ASP A 73 16.02 -8.36 39.91
CA ASP A 73 16.54 -9.24 38.86
C ASP A 73 15.40 -9.93 38.11
N VAL A 74 15.42 -9.85 36.77
CA VAL A 74 14.48 -10.56 35.90
C VAL A 74 15.25 -11.55 35.03
N LYS A 75 14.91 -12.84 35.19
CA LYS A 75 15.50 -13.95 34.44
C LYS A 75 14.46 -14.60 33.53
N ALA A 76 14.91 -15.14 32.41
CA ALA A 76 14.09 -15.92 31.50
C ALA A 76 13.58 -17.20 32.17
N LEU A 77 12.26 -17.36 32.30
CA LEU A 77 11.65 -18.53 32.94
C LEU A 77 11.71 -19.79 32.05
N LYS A 78 11.81 -19.60 30.73
CA LYS A 78 11.87 -20.65 29.71
C LYS A 78 12.69 -20.20 28.50
N ILE A 79 12.91 -21.13 27.57
CA ILE A 79 13.56 -20.86 26.29
C ILE A 79 12.54 -20.21 25.36
N PHE A 80 12.90 -19.10 24.72
CA PHE A 80 12.05 -18.43 23.73
C PHE A 80 12.88 -17.68 22.69
N GLN A 81 12.27 -17.33 21.56
CA GLN A 81 12.92 -16.57 20.49
C GLN A 81 12.46 -15.12 20.54
N VAL A 82 13.40 -14.20 20.29
CA VAL A 82 13.12 -12.77 20.19
C VAL A 82 13.65 -12.26 18.87
N GLU A 83 12.86 -11.42 18.20
CA GLU A 83 13.27 -10.79 16.94
C GLU A 83 14.45 -9.84 17.18
N ASP A 84 15.53 -10.03 16.42
CA ASP A 84 16.61 -9.07 16.33
C ASP A 84 16.34 -8.04 15.24
N LYS A 85 15.65 -6.98 15.64
CA LYS A 85 15.36 -5.85 14.74
C LYS A 85 16.62 -5.22 14.16
N SER A 86 17.74 -5.24 14.88
CA SER A 86 18.97 -4.58 14.43
C SER A 86 19.59 -5.32 13.24
N THR A 87 19.69 -6.65 13.32
CA THR A 87 20.20 -7.47 12.22
C THR A 87 19.21 -7.57 11.07
N THR A 88 17.90 -7.60 11.35
CA THR A 88 16.86 -7.53 10.31
C THR A 88 16.97 -6.23 9.51
N ILE A 89 17.04 -5.08 10.18
CA ILE A 89 17.20 -3.76 9.51
C ILE A 89 18.51 -3.71 8.72
N LYS A 90 19.59 -4.26 9.26
CA LYS A 90 20.88 -4.33 8.55
C LYS A 90 20.75 -5.13 7.25
N ARG A 91 20.15 -6.33 7.31
CA ARG A 91 19.89 -7.17 6.13
C ARG A 91 18.95 -6.49 5.13
N GLN A 92 17.92 -5.77 5.59
CA GLN A 92 17.04 -4.98 4.73
C GLN A 92 17.79 -3.88 3.99
N LYS A 93 18.65 -3.12 4.67
CA LYS A 93 19.50 -2.10 4.02
C LYS A 93 20.48 -2.71 3.03
N GLU A 94 21.07 -3.86 3.36
CA GLU A 94 21.95 -4.59 2.45
C GLU A 94 21.20 -5.11 1.22
N ALA A 95 19.96 -5.58 1.38
CA ALA A 95 19.10 -6.01 0.28
C ALA A 95 18.70 -4.83 -0.62
N GLU A 96 18.30 -3.69 -0.03
CA GLU A 96 17.99 -2.46 -0.75
C GLU A 96 19.19 -1.95 -1.55
N ALA A 97 20.39 -1.96 -0.95
CA ALA A 97 21.63 -1.49 -1.57
C ALA A 97 22.15 -2.38 -2.72
N LYS A 98 21.63 -3.61 -2.84
CA LYS A 98 21.92 -4.53 -3.95
C LYS A 98 20.98 -4.32 -5.15
N VAL A 99 19.88 -3.58 -5.00
CA VAL A 99 18.96 -3.31 -6.09
C VAL A 99 19.57 -2.29 -7.04
N LEU A 100 19.70 -2.68 -8.32
CA LEU A 100 20.20 -1.82 -9.38
C LEU A 100 19.14 -0.78 -9.78
N ALA A 101 19.61 0.40 -10.19
CA ALA A 101 18.75 1.42 -10.77
C ALA A 101 18.23 0.98 -12.14
N ILE A 102 16.99 1.37 -12.47
CA ILE A 102 16.32 0.96 -13.71
C ILE A 102 16.14 2.19 -14.59
N TYR A 103 16.65 2.09 -15.81
CA TYR A 103 16.55 3.12 -16.81
C TYR A 103 15.66 2.66 -17.94
N ASP A 104 14.65 3.48 -18.22
CA ASP A 104 13.74 3.28 -19.33
C ASP A 104 14.40 3.82 -20.60
N PHE A 105 14.52 2.94 -21.59
CA PHE A 105 15.10 3.21 -22.90
C PHE A 105 13.98 3.19 -23.95
N ASP A 106 13.83 4.30 -24.65
CA ASP A 106 12.86 4.41 -25.73
C ASP A 106 13.54 4.20 -27.10
N ASN A 107 13.30 3.03 -27.68
CA ASN A 107 13.84 2.67 -28.99
C ASN A 107 13.04 3.26 -30.15
N ARG A 108 11.80 3.74 -29.92
CA ARG A 108 10.91 4.28 -30.98
C ARG A 108 11.44 5.59 -31.53
N LEU A 109 12.08 6.34 -30.65
CA LEU A 109 12.82 7.56 -30.94
C LEU A 109 13.83 7.35 -32.09
N LEU A 110 14.50 6.19 -32.18
CA LEU A 110 15.40 5.92 -33.30
C LEU A 110 14.69 5.90 -34.67
N GLY A 111 13.39 5.56 -34.73
CA GLY A 111 12.58 5.58 -35.95
C GLY A 111 12.04 6.97 -36.29
N GLU A 112 11.79 7.82 -35.28
CA GLU A 112 11.36 9.21 -35.51
C GLU A 112 12.45 10.08 -36.15
N ILE A 113 13.72 9.72 -35.97
CA ILE A 113 14.87 10.41 -36.59
C ILE A 113 14.74 10.40 -38.12
N ASP A 114 14.38 9.26 -38.71
CA ASP A 114 14.26 9.14 -40.16
C ASP A 114 13.13 10.01 -40.70
N GLN A 115 12.02 10.12 -39.96
CA GLN A 115 10.90 10.98 -40.31
C GLN A 115 11.28 12.47 -40.21
N LYS A 116 11.94 12.88 -39.12
CA LYS A 116 12.40 14.27 -38.94
C LYS A 116 13.41 14.67 -40.01
N LEU A 117 14.37 13.81 -40.31
CA LEU A 117 15.33 14.03 -41.39
C LEU A 117 14.61 14.18 -42.74
N THR A 118 13.60 13.35 -43.03
CA THR A 118 12.81 13.49 -44.27
C THR A 118 12.18 14.88 -44.36
N ILE A 119 11.49 15.34 -43.30
CA ILE A 119 10.86 16.67 -43.28
C ILE A 119 11.89 17.79 -43.47
N ILE A 120 13.06 17.69 -42.82
CA ILE A 120 14.13 18.70 -42.90
C ILE A 120 14.67 18.80 -44.33
N PHE A 121 14.95 17.67 -44.98
CA PHE A 121 15.48 17.64 -46.33
C PHE A 121 14.42 18.01 -47.39
N ASP A 122 13.15 17.66 -47.20
CA ASP A 122 12.03 18.09 -48.06
C ASP A 122 11.83 19.62 -48.01
N LEU A 123 12.01 20.23 -46.83
CA LEU A 123 12.00 21.69 -46.69
C LEU A 123 13.18 22.33 -47.44
N LEU A 124 14.36 21.71 -47.37
CA LEU A 124 15.54 22.18 -48.09
C LEU A 124 15.37 22.14 -49.61
N GLU A 125 14.68 21.11 -50.11
CA GLU A 125 14.39 20.95 -51.54
C GLU A 125 13.39 22.00 -52.02
N LYS A 126 12.35 22.30 -51.24
CA LYS A 126 11.39 23.38 -51.55
C LYS A 126 12.03 24.77 -51.62
N ASP A 127 13.08 25.01 -50.84
CA ASP A 127 13.82 26.29 -50.85
C ASP A 127 14.71 26.45 -52.11
N GLN A 128 15.01 25.36 -52.82
CA GLN A 128 15.76 25.36 -54.09
C GLN A 128 14.90 25.63 -55.33
N VAL A 129 13.62 25.27 -55.30
CA VAL A 129 12.72 25.35 -56.48
C VAL A 129 12.43 26.80 -56.94
N THR A 130 12.79 27.82 -56.16
CA THR A 130 12.54 29.24 -56.51
C THR A 130 13.62 29.92 -57.37
N ALA A 131 14.61 29.20 -57.91
CA ALA A 131 15.61 29.81 -58.81
C ALA A 131 15.75 29.02 -60.11
N PRO A 132 15.22 29.51 -61.26
CA PRO A 132 15.62 28.99 -62.56
C PRO A 132 16.96 29.61 -62.95
N SER A 133 17.94 28.75 -63.16
CA SER A 133 19.20 28.99 -63.85
C SER A 133 19.01 29.77 -65.15
N LEU A 134 19.76 30.87 -65.30
CA LEU A 134 20.08 31.48 -66.58
C LEU A 134 20.77 30.44 -67.48
N GLN A 135 20.13 30.00 -68.56
CA GLN A 135 20.73 29.90 -69.90
C GLN A 135 19.78 29.32 -70.98
N GLU A 136 19.83 30.02 -72.12
CA GLU A 136 19.47 29.64 -73.51
C GLU A 136 18.00 29.70 -74.01
N LYS A 137 17.81 30.62 -74.97
CA LYS A 137 16.69 30.78 -75.91
C LYS A 137 17.10 30.14 -77.24
N PRO A 138 16.23 29.41 -77.95
CA PRO A 138 15.64 29.91 -79.21
C PRO A 138 14.15 29.55 -79.34
N GLU A 139 13.26 30.52 -79.56
CA GLU A 139 12.55 30.83 -80.82
C GLU A 139 11.41 29.88 -81.27
N ALA A 140 10.21 30.50 -81.34
CA ALA A 140 9.05 30.28 -82.23
C ALA A 140 8.36 28.90 -82.29
N ASN A 141 7.05 28.84 -81.96
CA ASN A 141 5.97 29.10 -82.94
C ASN A 141 4.57 29.16 -82.28
N GLN A 142 3.66 29.85 -82.96
CA GLN A 142 2.26 30.12 -82.59
C GLN A 142 1.32 28.96 -82.94
N GLN A 143 0.17 28.88 -82.25
CA GLN A 143 -1.23 28.59 -82.70
C GLN A 143 -2.02 28.01 -81.51
N GLY A 144 -3.14 28.61 -81.08
CA GLY A 144 -4.52 28.32 -81.57
C GLY A 144 -5.04 27.07 -80.82
N GLU A 145 -6.21 26.95 -80.20
CA GLU A 145 -7.58 27.45 -80.40
C GLU A 145 -8.34 27.13 -79.08
N GLU A 146 -9.18 28.02 -78.55
CA GLU A 146 -10.66 28.00 -78.61
C GLU A 146 -11.41 26.72 -78.18
N GLY A 147 -12.50 26.90 -77.42
CA GLY A 147 -13.57 25.91 -77.22
C GLY A 147 -14.10 25.84 -75.78
N LEU A 148 -14.90 26.81 -75.34
CA LEU A 148 -16.37 26.71 -75.21
C LEU A 148 -16.92 25.62 -74.24
N VAL A 149 -17.31 26.11 -73.04
CA VAL A 149 -18.59 25.95 -72.30
C VAL A 149 -19.78 25.45 -73.17
N PRO A 150 -20.93 24.90 -72.68
CA PRO A 150 -21.52 25.19 -71.37
C PRO A 150 -22.52 24.19 -70.72
N SER A 151 -23.03 24.62 -69.55
CA SER A 151 -24.45 24.58 -69.12
C SER A 151 -25.09 23.23 -68.78
N SER A 152 -25.61 23.09 -67.54
CA SER A 152 -27.02 23.39 -67.27
C SER A 152 -27.47 23.02 -65.84
N SER A 153 -28.22 23.95 -65.26
CA SER A 153 -29.02 23.96 -64.03
C SER A 153 -30.26 23.02 -64.15
N PRO A 154 -31.39 23.14 -63.39
CA PRO A 154 -31.74 23.90 -62.16
C PRO A 154 -32.70 23.17 -61.16
N ASP A 155 -33.14 23.92 -60.11
CA ASP A 155 -34.44 23.87 -59.39
C ASP A 155 -34.68 22.77 -58.32
N LYS A 156 -35.35 22.99 -57.15
CA LYS A 156 -36.18 24.09 -56.60
C LYS A 156 -36.41 23.91 -55.07
N VAL A 157 -36.28 25.02 -54.32
CA VAL A 157 -37.19 25.62 -53.31
C VAL A 157 -37.79 24.78 -52.14
N SER A 158 -37.55 25.22 -50.90
CA SER A 158 -38.61 25.70 -49.97
C SER A 158 -38.06 26.42 -48.72
N GLU A 159 -38.61 27.59 -48.44
CA GLU A 159 -38.22 28.59 -47.42
C GLU A 159 -38.82 28.31 -46.03
N THR A 160 -38.17 28.81 -44.96
CA THR A 160 -38.79 29.73 -43.97
C THR A 160 -37.75 30.28 -42.98
N GLY A 161 -37.81 31.59 -42.69
CA GLY A 161 -37.48 32.09 -41.34
C GLY A 161 -36.28 33.02 -41.11
N THR A 162 -36.13 34.07 -41.92
CA THR A 162 -35.66 35.44 -41.61
C THR A 162 -34.95 35.77 -40.27
N LYS A 163 -33.73 36.35 -40.37
CA LYS A 163 -33.40 37.71 -39.85
C LYS A 163 -32.09 38.28 -40.43
N HIS A 164 -32.28 39.17 -41.40
CA HIS A 164 -31.52 40.38 -41.81
C HIS A 164 -30.03 40.61 -41.42
N LEU A 165 -29.18 40.64 -42.45
CA LEU A 165 -28.26 41.74 -42.81
C LEU A 165 -28.92 42.57 -43.97
N PRO A 166 -28.41 43.66 -44.60
CA PRO A 166 -27.00 44.03 -44.89
C PRO A 166 -26.82 45.60 -44.86
N PRO A 167 -26.01 46.37 -45.66
CA PRO A 167 -25.39 46.12 -46.98
C PRO A 167 -23.87 46.33 -47.07
N PHE A 168 -23.25 45.50 -47.92
CA PHE A 168 -22.13 45.93 -48.75
C PHE A 168 -22.69 46.62 -49.99
N GLU A 169 -22.14 47.76 -50.38
CA GLU A 169 -22.21 48.25 -51.76
C GLU A 169 -21.00 49.15 -52.11
N ASN A 170 -20.24 48.71 -53.12
CA ASN A 170 -19.54 49.42 -54.22
C ASN A 170 -18.97 50.83 -53.94
N SER A 171 -17.74 51.20 -54.30
CA SER A 171 -17.04 51.18 -55.59
C SER A 171 -15.73 51.95 -55.31
N SER A 172 -14.56 51.67 -55.87
CA SER A 172 -14.14 52.03 -57.23
C SER A 172 -12.63 51.76 -57.32
N ILE A 173 -12.21 51.34 -58.49
CA ILE A 173 -10.83 51.14 -58.93
C ILE A 173 -10.04 52.46 -58.87
N THR A 174 -8.83 52.42 -58.32
CA THR A 174 -7.69 53.18 -58.86
C THR A 174 -6.53 52.22 -59.00
N GLN A 175 -6.37 51.70 -60.22
CA GLN A 175 -5.09 51.20 -60.70
C GLN A 175 -4.19 52.43 -60.89
N GLN A 176 -3.08 52.48 -60.15
CA GLN A 176 -1.94 53.27 -60.58
C GLN A 176 -0.64 52.53 -60.22
N ASP A 177 -0.02 52.06 -61.29
CA ASP A 177 1.42 51.88 -61.50
C ASP A 177 2.16 50.68 -60.86
N LEU A 178 2.34 49.68 -61.73
CA LEU A 178 3.48 48.78 -61.94
C LEU A 178 3.99 47.87 -60.80
N PRO A 179 4.31 46.59 -61.12
CA PRO A 179 4.71 45.59 -60.14
C PRO A 179 6.14 45.85 -59.65
N LEU A 180 6.34 45.95 -58.33
CA LEU A 180 7.63 45.64 -57.74
C LEU A 180 7.90 44.15 -57.98
N PRO A 181 9.08 43.77 -58.51
CA PRO A 181 9.38 42.37 -58.81
C PRO A 181 9.33 41.58 -57.51
N VAL A 182 8.83 40.34 -57.58
CA VAL A 182 8.98 39.35 -56.50
C VAL A 182 10.48 39.21 -56.28
N ALA A 183 11.01 39.92 -55.27
CA ALA A 183 12.41 39.83 -54.92
C ALA A 183 12.68 38.37 -54.58
N GLU A 184 13.59 37.75 -55.33
CA GLU A 184 14.20 36.47 -54.95
C GLU A 184 14.63 36.61 -53.49
N LEU A 185 14.03 35.82 -52.58
CA LEU A 185 14.47 35.83 -51.18
C LEU A 185 15.97 35.55 -51.17
N THR A 186 16.74 36.42 -50.51
CA THR A 186 18.18 36.24 -50.41
C THR A 186 18.48 34.97 -49.61
N VAL A 187 19.69 34.42 -49.79
CA VAL A 187 20.09 33.16 -49.14
C VAL A 187 20.03 33.28 -47.61
N GLU A 188 20.25 34.48 -47.09
CA GLU A 188 20.16 34.83 -45.66
C GLU A 188 18.72 34.75 -45.14
N GLU A 189 17.73 35.21 -45.91
CA GLU A 189 16.30 35.16 -45.54
C GLU A 189 15.75 33.72 -45.56
N LYS A 190 16.22 32.90 -46.52
CA LYS A 190 15.91 31.47 -46.57
C LYS A 190 16.54 30.72 -45.40
N TRP A 191 17.78 31.04 -45.03
CA TRP A 191 18.47 30.47 -43.87
C TRP A 191 17.75 30.78 -42.54
N GLU A 192 17.34 32.03 -42.31
CA GLU A 192 16.60 32.39 -41.09
C GLU A 192 15.23 31.68 -41.01
N ARG A 193 14.53 31.54 -42.14
CA ARG A 193 13.29 30.73 -42.21
C ARG A 193 13.54 29.25 -41.92
N PHE A 194 14.61 28.68 -42.46
CA PHE A 194 14.99 27.29 -42.27
C PHE A 194 15.33 27.02 -40.80
N LYS A 195 16.12 27.90 -40.18
CA LYS A 195 16.49 27.84 -38.76
C LYS A 195 15.27 27.93 -37.84
N GLY A 196 14.35 28.86 -38.13
CA GLY A 196 13.11 29.02 -37.38
C GLY A 196 12.18 27.80 -37.44
N LYS A 197 12.22 27.00 -38.52
CA LYS A 197 11.37 25.82 -38.71
C LYS A 197 11.99 24.50 -38.24
N THR A 198 13.32 24.38 -38.23
CA THR A 198 14.01 23.08 -38.00
C THR A 198 14.74 22.98 -36.66
N SER A 199 14.81 24.07 -35.88
CA SER A 199 15.55 24.14 -34.59
C SER A 199 17.03 23.76 -34.69
N LEU A 200 17.58 23.66 -35.92
CA LEU A 200 18.97 23.33 -36.19
C LEU A 200 19.86 24.58 -36.10
N LEU A 201 20.99 24.47 -35.42
CA LEU A 201 22.01 25.52 -35.34
C LEU A 201 23.08 25.28 -36.42
N ILE A 202 22.81 25.70 -37.65
CA ILE A 202 23.73 25.59 -38.79
C ILE A 202 24.23 26.98 -39.19
N SER A 203 25.52 27.11 -39.52
CA SER A 203 26.10 28.36 -40.03
C SER A 203 25.56 28.71 -41.43
N LEU A 204 25.63 29.98 -41.84
CA LEU A 204 25.21 30.41 -43.18
C LEU A 204 26.04 29.71 -44.29
N ASP A 205 27.35 29.59 -44.08
CA ASP A 205 28.27 28.91 -45.01
C ASP A 205 27.96 27.40 -45.16
N ASP A 206 27.54 26.78 -44.07
CA ASP A 206 27.16 25.38 -43.99
C ASP A 206 25.80 25.12 -44.67
N TYR A 207 24.89 26.09 -44.59
CA TYR A 207 23.59 26.05 -45.27
C TYR A 207 23.74 26.20 -46.79
N GLN A 208 24.58 27.12 -47.27
CA GLN A 208 24.92 27.22 -48.69
C GLN A 208 25.55 25.93 -49.22
N TYR A 209 26.50 25.36 -48.47
CA TYR A 209 27.12 24.09 -48.85
C TYR A 209 26.14 22.90 -48.88
N LEU A 210 25.13 22.91 -48.00
CA LEU A 210 24.04 21.92 -48.01
C LEU A 210 23.11 22.08 -49.22
N LEU A 211 22.91 23.30 -49.71
CA LEU A 211 22.12 23.58 -50.91
C LEU A 211 22.84 23.11 -52.18
N ASP A 212 24.16 23.30 -52.27
CA ASP A 212 24.93 22.94 -53.48
C ASP A 212 25.19 21.42 -53.61
N TYR A 213 24.99 20.66 -52.54
CA TYR A 213 25.27 19.22 -52.52
C TYR A 213 24.19 18.40 -53.24
N GLN A 214 24.61 17.62 -54.25
CA GLN A 214 23.72 16.88 -55.14
C GLN A 214 23.19 15.57 -54.52
N GLU A 215 23.97 14.87 -53.69
CA GLU A 215 23.64 13.53 -53.17
C GLU A 215 22.93 13.56 -51.81
N LYS A 216 21.83 14.32 -51.71
CA LYS A 216 21.12 14.54 -50.43
C LYS A 216 20.64 13.25 -49.74
N ASP A 217 20.30 12.21 -50.50
CA ASP A 217 19.87 10.91 -49.96
C ASP A 217 21.00 10.16 -49.25
N GLN A 218 22.22 10.23 -49.78
CA GLN A 218 23.40 9.63 -49.16
C GLN A 218 23.77 10.37 -47.86
N LEU A 219 23.63 11.70 -47.86
CA LEU A 219 23.82 12.53 -46.67
C LEU A 219 22.81 12.18 -45.56
N LYS A 220 21.53 12.09 -45.92
CA LYS A 220 20.44 11.69 -45.01
C LYS A 220 20.69 10.31 -44.38
N SER A 221 21.03 9.32 -45.19
CA SER A 221 21.32 7.95 -44.73
C SER A 221 22.51 7.91 -43.77
N SER A 222 23.53 8.73 -44.02
CA SER A 222 24.72 8.82 -43.19
C SER A 222 24.46 9.51 -41.86
N ILE A 223 23.69 10.61 -41.86
CA ILE A 223 23.26 11.28 -40.62
C ILE A 223 22.41 10.32 -39.77
N SER A 224 21.46 9.60 -40.38
CA SER A 224 20.66 8.58 -39.69
C SER A 224 21.53 7.46 -39.11
N GLY A 225 22.48 6.93 -39.89
CA GLY A 225 23.41 5.90 -39.44
C GLY A 225 24.28 6.34 -38.25
N LEU A 226 24.79 7.58 -38.29
CA LEU A 226 25.57 8.19 -37.21
C LEU A 226 24.73 8.34 -35.94
N LEU A 227 23.55 8.96 -36.04
CA LEU A 227 22.64 9.15 -34.91
C LEU A 227 22.22 7.81 -34.31
N ARG A 228 21.88 6.81 -35.14
CA ARG A 228 21.50 5.46 -34.70
C ARG A 228 22.64 4.75 -33.96
N LYS A 229 23.89 4.90 -34.42
CA LYS A 229 25.07 4.33 -33.76
C LYS A 229 25.28 4.91 -32.37
N VAL A 230 25.11 6.22 -32.21
CA VAL A 230 25.29 6.93 -30.94
C VAL A 230 24.11 6.70 -30.00
N MET A 231 22.88 6.93 -30.46
CA MET A 231 21.67 6.83 -29.64
C MET A 231 21.34 5.40 -29.21
N ARG A 232 21.79 4.36 -29.94
CA ARG A 232 21.66 2.96 -29.48
C ARG A 232 22.43 2.66 -28.19
N LYS A 233 23.52 3.39 -27.93
CA LYS A 233 24.26 3.30 -26.66
C LYS A 233 23.44 3.84 -25.47
N GLY A 234 22.51 4.74 -25.74
CA GLY A 234 21.65 5.39 -24.74
C GLY A 234 22.19 6.77 -24.36
N VAL A 235 21.35 7.80 -24.52
CA VAL A 235 21.63 9.20 -24.20
C VAL A 235 20.75 9.62 -23.03
N LEU A 236 21.37 10.02 -21.93
CA LEU A 236 20.66 10.43 -20.70
C LEU A 236 20.06 11.83 -20.83
N GLY A 237 18.83 12.00 -20.34
CA GLY A 237 18.11 13.29 -20.45
C GLY A 237 18.24 14.22 -19.27
N SER A 238 18.76 13.75 -18.14
CA SER A 238 19.09 14.61 -17.01
C SER A 238 20.17 13.96 -16.15
N LEU A 239 21.21 14.72 -15.83
CA LEU A 239 22.36 14.38 -14.98
C LEU A 239 22.01 14.21 -13.49
N ASN A 240 20.75 13.95 -13.14
CA ASN A 240 20.33 13.88 -11.74
C ASN A 240 20.79 12.59 -11.03
N PHE A 241 21.56 11.72 -11.70
CA PHE A 241 22.15 10.54 -11.09
C PHE A 241 23.55 10.27 -11.64
N PRO A 242 24.62 10.37 -10.82
CA PRO A 242 25.97 10.04 -11.25
C PRO A 242 26.10 8.53 -11.44
N LEU A 243 26.00 8.07 -12.69
CA LEU A 243 26.35 6.69 -13.09
C LEU A 243 27.81 6.31 -12.81
N GLU A 244 28.65 7.28 -12.46
CA GLU A 244 30.06 7.10 -12.13
C GLU A 244 30.30 6.60 -10.69
N GLU A 245 29.36 6.78 -9.75
CA GLU A 245 29.55 6.35 -8.35
C GLU A 245 29.16 4.89 -8.09
N ASP A 246 28.20 4.35 -8.85
CA ASP A 246 27.73 2.97 -8.69
C ASP A 246 28.39 2.02 -9.71
N LYS A 247 29.56 1.48 -9.36
CA LYS A 247 30.24 0.36 -10.07
C LYS A 247 29.42 -0.95 -10.17
N LYS A 248 28.16 -0.92 -9.78
CA LYS A 248 27.23 -2.06 -9.71
C LYS A 248 26.49 -2.30 -11.03
N GLY A 249 26.53 -1.32 -11.94
CA GLY A 249 25.76 -1.35 -13.19
C GLY A 249 24.31 -0.89 -13.01
N PHE A 250 23.52 -0.99 -14.07
CA PHE A 250 22.11 -0.62 -14.09
C PHE A 250 21.30 -1.57 -14.97
N VAL A 251 19.98 -1.53 -14.84
CA VAL A 251 19.06 -2.26 -15.70
C VAL A 251 18.55 -1.33 -16.79
N LYS A 252 18.80 -1.68 -18.05
CA LYS A 252 18.20 -1.01 -19.21
C LYS A 252 16.92 -1.73 -19.59
N ARG A 253 15.78 -1.05 -19.42
CA ARG A 253 14.44 -1.56 -19.74
C ARG A 253 13.93 -0.91 -21.02
N ASN A 254 13.57 -1.69 -22.02
CA ASN A 254 12.98 -1.17 -23.25
C ASN A 254 11.48 -0.93 -23.04
N ILE A 255 11.02 0.32 -23.23
CA ILE A 255 9.62 0.70 -23.01
C ILE A 255 8.67 0.01 -24.01
N ALA A 256 9.13 -0.30 -25.22
CA ALA A 256 8.28 -0.82 -26.29
C ALA A 256 7.85 -2.28 -26.08
N ASN A 257 8.73 -3.12 -25.52
CA ASN A 257 8.48 -4.56 -25.36
C ASN A 257 8.70 -5.06 -23.92
N GLY A 258 9.12 -4.18 -23.00
CA GLY A 258 9.43 -4.55 -21.61
C GLY A 258 10.70 -5.37 -21.44
N ALA A 259 11.52 -5.56 -22.47
CA ALA A 259 12.75 -6.34 -22.36
C ALA A 259 13.78 -5.63 -21.47
N GLU A 260 14.41 -6.39 -20.58
CA GLU A 260 15.40 -5.87 -19.62
C GLU A 260 16.78 -6.48 -19.85
N VAL A 261 17.80 -5.62 -19.85
CA VAL A 261 19.20 -6.02 -19.99
C VAL A 261 19.99 -5.38 -18.86
N VAL A 262 20.73 -6.21 -18.11
CA VAL A 262 21.63 -5.73 -17.07
C VAL A 262 22.93 -5.27 -17.72
N VAL A 263 23.25 -3.99 -17.59
CA VAL A 263 24.47 -3.38 -18.11
C VAL A 263 25.41 -3.15 -16.94
N LYS A 264 26.53 -3.90 -16.91
CA LYS A 264 27.54 -3.80 -15.85
C LYS A 264 28.51 -2.65 -16.06
N ASP A 265 28.78 -2.31 -17.32
CA ASP A 265 29.70 -1.23 -17.67
C ASP A 265 28.92 0.07 -17.89
N THR A 266 28.98 0.97 -16.90
CA THR A 266 28.32 2.29 -16.95
C THR A 266 28.99 3.23 -17.95
N SER A 267 30.21 2.91 -18.40
CA SER A 267 30.97 3.69 -19.39
C SER A 267 30.34 3.66 -20.79
N GLU A 268 29.46 2.69 -21.05
CA GLU A 268 28.75 2.58 -22.34
C GLU A 268 27.66 3.66 -22.50
N VAL A 269 27.20 4.24 -21.40
CA VAL A 269 26.13 5.25 -21.42
C VAL A 269 26.69 6.63 -21.73
N LEU A 270 26.03 7.32 -22.64
CA LEU A 270 26.40 8.66 -23.03
C LEU A 270 25.52 9.68 -22.30
N ASP A 271 26.17 10.68 -21.74
CA ASP A 271 25.52 11.93 -21.36
C ASP A 271 25.33 12.82 -22.60
N GLU A 272 24.51 13.88 -22.54
CA GLU A 272 24.25 14.75 -23.69
C GLU A 272 25.55 15.35 -24.25
N GLU A 273 26.42 15.87 -23.39
CA GLU A 273 27.72 16.40 -23.80
C GLU A 273 28.67 15.31 -24.32
N LYS A 274 28.71 14.15 -23.65
CA LYS A 274 29.53 13.00 -24.07
C LYS A 274 29.04 12.47 -25.42
N ALA A 275 27.73 12.48 -25.68
CA ALA A 275 27.15 12.05 -26.93
C ALA A 275 27.47 13.01 -28.08
N LYS A 276 27.45 14.33 -27.84
CA LYS A 276 27.90 15.33 -28.82
C LYS A 276 29.38 15.14 -29.19
N LYS A 277 30.25 14.86 -28.22
CA LYS A 277 31.67 14.54 -28.47
C LYS A 277 31.85 13.21 -29.22
N GLU A 278 31.04 12.21 -28.90
CA GLU A 278 31.07 10.91 -29.61
C GLU A 278 30.61 11.05 -31.07
N ILE A 279 29.62 11.92 -31.35
CA ILE A 279 29.21 12.29 -32.70
C ILE A 279 30.40 12.89 -33.47
N GLU A 280 31.13 13.84 -32.88
CA GLU A 280 32.29 14.48 -33.54
C GLU A 280 33.40 13.47 -33.85
N LYS A 281 33.66 12.52 -32.94
CA LYS A 281 34.66 11.47 -33.16
C LYS A 281 34.22 10.45 -34.21
N ALA A 282 32.93 10.16 -34.30
CA ALA A 282 32.39 9.16 -35.21
C ALA A 282 32.09 9.70 -36.61
N ALA A 283 31.85 11.00 -36.77
CA ALA A 283 31.52 11.61 -38.06
C ALA A 283 32.56 11.38 -39.18
N PRO A 284 33.89 11.49 -38.94
CA PRO A 284 34.90 11.26 -39.98
C PRO A 284 34.90 9.83 -40.53
N SER A 285 34.38 8.85 -39.78
CA SER A 285 34.28 7.46 -40.23
C SER A 285 33.19 7.25 -41.30
N PHE A 286 32.22 8.17 -41.41
CA PHE A 286 31.15 8.08 -42.41
C PHE A 286 31.52 8.81 -43.71
N PHE A 287 32.39 9.82 -43.67
CA PHE A 287 32.92 10.53 -44.84
C PHE A 287 34.41 10.85 -44.67
N PRO A 288 35.32 9.89 -44.92
CA PRO A 288 36.76 10.11 -44.81
C PRO A 288 37.32 11.04 -45.90
N GLU A 289 36.64 11.15 -47.05
CA GLU A 289 37.12 11.90 -48.21
C GLU A 289 36.88 13.42 -48.13
N ASN A 290 35.95 13.88 -47.30
CA ASN A 290 35.59 15.30 -47.22
C ASN A 290 35.37 15.76 -45.77
N GLN A 291 36.39 16.42 -45.23
CA GLN A 291 36.40 16.93 -43.87
C GLN A 291 35.30 17.99 -43.64
N LYS A 292 34.97 18.80 -44.65
CA LYS A 292 33.93 19.83 -44.56
C LYS A 292 32.53 19.20 -44.41
N LEU A 293 32.24 18.14 -45.18
CA LEU A 293 31.00 17.36 -45.04
C LEU A 293 30.91 16.66 -43.68
N SER A 294 32.03 16.11 -43.18
CA SER A 294 32.06 15.48 -41.85
C SER A 294 31.72 16.48 -40.73
N HIS A 295 32.23 17.71 -40.80
CA HIS A 295 31.90 18.76 -39.82
C HIS A 295 30.42 19.17 -39.90
N LEU A 296 29.88 19.32 -41.11
CA LEU A 296 28.46 19.63 -41.35
C LEU A 296 27.53 18.56 -40.77
N ILE A 297 27.81 17.29 -41.04
CA ILE A 297 27.04 16.15 -40.53
C ILE A 297 27.08 16.11 -39.01
N ALA A 298 28.26 16.34 -38.41
CA ALA A 298 28.39 16.41 -36.96
C ALA A 298 27.56 17.57 -36.38
N ALA A 299 27.53 18.74 -37.03
CA ALA A 299 26.72 19.88 -36.60
C ALA A 299 25.21 19.56 -36.65
N ILE A 300 24.74 18.97 -37.76
CA ILE A 300 23.33 18.56 -37.92
C ILE A 300 22.96 17.47 -36.90
N ALA A 301 23.80 16.44 -36.76
CA ALA A 301 23.58 15.36 -35.79
C ALA A 301 23.58 15.88 -34.34
N LYS A 302 24.44 16.84 -33.99
CA LYS A 302 24.45 17.48 -32.67
C LYS A 302 23.18 18.30 -32.38
N GLY A 303 22.52 18.85 -33.40
CA GLY A 303 21.24 19.54 -33.26
C GLY A 303 20.03 18.59 -33.21
N LEU A 304 20.17 17.37 -33.74
CA LEU A 304 19.12 16.35 -33.78
C LEU A 304 19.23 15.28 -32.71
N ILE A 305 20.33 15.24 -31.96
CA ILE A 305 20.45 14.32 -30.84
C ILE A 305 19.52 14.77 -29.71
N TYR A 306 18.79 13.81 -29.16
CA TYR A 306 17.96 14.04 -27.99
C TYR A 306 18.04 12.84 -27.05
N PRO A 307 17.73 13.04 -25.77
CA PRO A 307 17.77 11.97 -24.80
C PRO A 307 16.77 10.85 -25.08
N ASN A 308 17.22 9.60 -25.03
CA ASN A 308 16.37 8.42 -25.20
C ASN A 308 16.46 7.43 -24.03
N MET A 309 17.11 7.83 -22.95
CA MET A 309 17.21 7.05 -21.73
C MET A 309 16.92 7.92 -20.50
N THR A 310 16.02 7.44 -19.65
CA THR A 310 15.57 8.16 -18.44
C THR A 310 15.53 7.24 -17.23
N LEU A 311 15.80 7.77 -16.03
CA LEU A 311 15.76 7.00 -14.80
C LEU A 311 14.32 6.75 -14.36
N ASN A 312 13.91 5.48 -14.25
CA ASN A 312 12.63 5.11 -13.70
C ASN A 312 12.72 4.97 -12.16
N LEU A 313 12.50 6.09 -11.47
CA LEU A 313 12.48 6.15 -10.01
C LEU A 313 11.37 5.28 -9.40
N SER A 314 10.23 5.18 -10.07
CA SER A 314 9.07 4.44 -9.56
C SER A 314 9.32 2.94 -9.50
N GLU A 315 9.79 2.36 -10.61
CA GLU A 315 10.14 0.94 -10.72
C GLU A 315 11.34 0.61 -9.83
N THR A 316 12.37 1.48 -9.81
CA THR A 316 13.54 1.28 -8.94
C THR A 316 13.12 1.24 -7.46
N ARG A 317 12.22 2.14 -7.04
CA ARG A 317 11.69 2.16 -5.68
C ARG A 317 10.85 0.92 -5.38
N LEU A 318 10.04 0.47 -6.33
CA LEU A 318 9.24 -0.74 -6.20
C LEU A 318 10.13 -1.97 -5.96
N ARG A 319 11.20 -2.15 -6.74
CA ARG A 319 12.13 -3.27 -6.54
C ARG A 319 12.91 -3.17 -5.24
N LYS A 320 13.26 -1.96 -4.80
CA LYS A 320 13.83 -1.73 -3.47
C LYS A 320 12.88 -2.19 -2.36
N MET A 321 11.61 -1.83 -2.44
CA MET A 321 10.59 -2.27 -1.48
C MET A 321 10.40 -3.78 -1.48
N GLN A 322 10.29 -4.41 -2.66
CA GLN A 322 10.21 -5.86 -2.78
C GLN A 322 11.44 -6.57 -2.21
N ALA A 323 12.64 -6.03 -2.44
CA ALA A 323 13.87 -6.58 -1.88
C ALA A 323 13.88 -6.51 -0.34
N ILE A 324 13.36 -5.43 0.24
CA ILE A 324 13.22 -5.25 1.70
C ILE A 324 12.19 -6.24 2.27
N GLU A 325 11.05 -6.40 1.60
CA GLU A 325 9.95 -7.28 2.04
C GLU A 325 10.35 -8.76 2.01
N ASN A 326 11.15 -9.16 1.03
CA ASN A 326 11.66 -10.53 0.91
C ASN A 326 12.73 -10.88 1.96
N VAL A 327 13.19 -9.93 2.80
CA VAL A 327 14.15 -10.21 3.86
C VAL A 327 13.45 -10.90 5.04
N THR A 328 13.83 -12.15 5.30
CA THR A 328 13.36 -12.89 6.47
C THR A 328 13.84 -12.24 7.78
N PRO A 329 12.96 -12.01 8.77
CA PRO A 329 13.36 -11.46 10.06
C PRO A 329 14.31 -12.40 10.79
N SER A 330 15.32 -11.82 11.43
CA SER A 330 16.32 -12.54 12.22
C SER A 330 15.81 -12.72 13.64
N PHE A 331 15.92 -13.93 14.19
CA PHE A 331 15.57 -14.22 15.58
C PHE A 331 16.79 -14.75 16.32
N PHE A 332 16.90 -14.41 17.60
CA PHE A 332 17.86 -15.02 18.51
C PHE A 332 17.13 -15.74 19.64
N GLN A 333 17.74 -16.82 20.14
CA GLN A 333 17.18 -17.64 21.19
C GLN A 333 17.71 -17.20 22.54
N ILE A 334 16.79 -16.98 23.48
CA ILE A 334 17.07 -16.73 24.90
C ILE A 334 16.93 -18.05 25.65
N LYS A 335 17.93 -18.39 26.46
CA LYS A 335 17.93 -19.64 27.23
C LYS A 335 17.20 -19.47 28.57
N LYS A 336 16.68 -20.57 29.11
CA LYS A 336 16.12 -20.59 30.48
C LYS A 336 17.20 -20.17 31.48
N GLY A 337 16.87 -19.26 32.39
CA GLY A 337 17.76 -18.72 33.41
C GLY A 337 18.66 -17.58 32.93
N GLU A 338 18.62 -17.23 31.63
CA GLU A 338 19.33 -16.07 31.11
C GLU A 338 18.80 -14.79 31.78
N MET A 339 19.71 -13.96 32.28
CA MET A 339 19.34 -12.72 32.95
C MET A 339 19.03 -11.65 31.90
N ILE A 340 17.81 -11.10 31.98
CA ILE A 340 17.25 -10.14 31.02
C ILE A 340 17.52 -8.72 31.49
N VAL A 341 17.32 -8.45 32.78
CA VAL A 341 17.61 -7.15 33.42
C VAL A 341 18.08 -7.43 34.84
N ARG A 342 19.15 -6.77 35.30
CA ARG A 342 19.56 -6.79 36.71
C ARG A 342 18.81 -5.75 37.53
N GLU A 343 18.71 -5.99 38.83
CA GLU A 343 18.27 -4.98 39.80
C GLU A 343 19.13 -3.71 39.68
N GLY A 344 18.48 -2.55 39.68
CA GLY A 344 19.15 -1.25 39.53
C GLY A 344 19.54 -0.88 38.09
N GLU A 345 19.39 -1.79 37.12
CA GLU A 345 19.68 -1.52 35.72
C GLU A 345 18.55 -0.74 35.04
N ARG A 346 18.90 0.22 34.18
CA ARG A 346 17.94 0.98 33.38
C ARG A 346 17.41 0.14 32.23
N ILE A 347 16.09 0.11 32.06
CA ILE A 347 15.40 -0.65 31.03
C ILE A 347 15.62 0.02 29.67
N ASN A 348 16.33 -0.67 28.78
CA ASN A 348 16.51 -0.28 27.38
C ASN A 348 15.41 -0.90 26.48
N LYS A 349 15.29 -0.44 25.24
CA LYS A 349 14.35 -0.96 24.23
C LYS A 349 14.51 -2.47 23.98
N ASN A 350 15.74 -2.98 24.04
CA ASN A 350 16.01 -4.41 23.93
C ASN A 350 15.44 -5.19 25.12
N HIS A 351 15.56 -4.65 26.34
CA HIS A 351 14.98 -5.25 27.54
C HIS A 351 13.46 -5.30 27.44
N LEU A 352 12.81 -4.22 27.00
CA LEU A 352 11.36 -4.23 26.78
C LEU A 352 10.91 -5.27 25.77
N THR A 353 11.63 -5.42 24.67
CA THR A 353 11.28 -6.41 23.63
C THR A 353 11.35 -7.84 24.21
N LYS A 354 12.42 -8.15 24.95
CA LYS A 354 12.57 -9.46 25.64
C LYS A 354 11.49 -9.67 26.72
N LEU A 355 11.19 -8.65 27.50
CA LEU A 355 10.19 -8.70 28.58
C LEU A 355 8.76 -8.87 28.05
N ASN A 356 8.40 -8.15 26.99
CA ASN A 356 7.09 -8.25 26.36
C ASN A 356 6.85 -9.63 25.78
N GLU A 357 7.86 -10.20 25.11
CA GLU A 357 7.77 -11.57 24.59
C GLU A 357 7.62 -12.58 25.75
N LEU A 358 8.37 -12.41 26.84
CA LEU A 358 8.22 -13.25 28.03
C LEU A 358 6.82 -13.16 28.66
N MET A 359 6.22 -11.96 28.75
CA MET A 359 4.86 -11.77 29.26
C MET A 359 3.83 -12.48 28.38
N LYS A 360 3.92 -12.32 27.05
CA LYS A 360 3.00 -12.94 26.09
C LYS A 360 2.98 -14.47 26.20
N ILE A 361 4.13 -15.10 26.33
CA ILE A 361 4.23 -16.58 26.45
C ILE A 361 3.83 -17.06 27.86
N THR A 362 3.88 -16.20 28.88
CA THR A 362 3.47 -16.56 30.26
C THR A 362 1.96 -16.42 30.44
N GLU A 363 1.33 -15.44 29.79
CA GLU A 363 -0.12 -15.21 29.86
C GLU A 363 -0.91 -16.27 29.06
N GLN A 364 -0.51 -16.61 27.84
CA GLN A 364 -1.36 -17.45 26.97
C GLN A 364 -1.49 -18.92 27.40
N GLU A 365 -0.44 -19.53 27.97
CA GLU A 365 -0.46 -20.96 28.30
C GLU A 365 -1.29 -21.30 29.56
N ASN A 366 -1.48 -20.33 30.47
CA ASN A 366 -2.10 -20.60 31.78
C ASN A 366 -3.58 -20.19 31.87
N ILE A 367 -4.13 -19.50 30.86
CA ILE A 367 -5.50 -18.99 30.89
C ILE A 367 -6.53 -20.11 31.00
N PHE A 368 -6.45 -21.11 30.13
CA PHE A 368 -7.45 -22.18 30.08
C PHE A 368 -7.41 -23.06 31.33
N LEU A 369 -6.20 -23.44 31.77
CA LEU A 369 -6.02 -24.24 32.98
C LEU A 369 -6.44 -23.48 34.25
N SER A 370 -6.15 -22.19 34.33
CA SER A 370 -6.61 -21.35 35.45
C SER A 370 -8.12 -21.18 35.46
N PHE A 371 -8.75 -21.06 34.29
CA PHE A 371 -10.21 -20.98 34.17
C PHE A 371 -10.88 -22.29 34.61
N LEU A 372 -10.36 -23.43 34.14
CA LEU A 372 -10.89 -24.74 34.52
C LEU A 372 -10.68 -25.03 36.01
N GLY A 373 -9.47 -24.75 36.54
CA GLY A 373 -9.15 -24.95 37.95
C GLY A 373 -9.98 -24.08 38.88
N SER A 374 -10.13 -22.79 38.58
CA SER A 374 -10.99 -21.89 39.36
C SER A 374 -12.45 -22.31 39.31
N GLY A 375 -12.95 -22.76 38.14
CA GLY A 375 -14.31 -23.29 38.02
C GLY A 375 -14.57 -24.51 38.89
N ILE A 376 -13.62 -25.45 38.96
CA ILE A 376 -13.73 -26.64 39.83
C ILE A 376 -13.76 -26.25 41.31
N ILE A 377 -12.89 -25.31 41.73
CA ILE A 377 -12.85 -24.84 43.13
C ILE A 377 -14.14 -24.10 43.50
N ILE A 378 -14.66 -23.25 42.62
CA ILE A 378 -15.92 -22.52 42.82
C ILE A 378 -17.08 -23.52 42.91
N LEU A 379 -17.14 -24.49 42.01
CA LEU A 379 -18.16 -25.54 42.02
C LEU A 379 -18.16 -26.29 43.35
N LEU A 380 -16.99 -26.74 43.79
CA LEU A 380 -16.83 -27.47 45.06
C LEU A 380 -17.26 -26.61 46.26
N THR A 381 -16.91 -25.33 46.26
CA THR A 381 -17.30 -24.38 47.30
C THR A 381 -18.82 -24.16 47.33
N LEU A 382 -19.46 -24.00 46.17
CA LEU A 382 -20.91 -23.84 46.06
C LEU A 382 -21.67 -25.10 46.46
N VAL A 383 -21.16 -26.29 46.10
CA VAL A 383 -21.74 -27.56 46.54
C VAL A 383 -21.65 -27.70 48.06
N MET A 384 -20.52 -27.38 48.65
CA MET A 384 -20.36 -27.37 50.10
C MET A 384 -21.31 -26.39 50.78
N LEU A 385 -21.46 -25.18 50.23
CA LEU A 385 -22.41 -24.18 50.72
C LEU A 385 -23.87 -24.66 50.60
N PHE A 386 -24.24 -25.28 49.48
CA PHE A 386 -25.58 -25.84 49.28
C PHE A 386 -25.90 -26.92 50.31
N PHE A 387 -24.98 -27.87 50.54
CA PHE A 387 -25.15 -28.89 51.57
C PHE A 387 -25.20 -28.30 52.98
N PHE A 388 -24.41 -27.27 53.26
CA PHE A 388 -24.44 -26.57 54.55
C PHE A 388 -25.81 -25.93 54.81
N ILE A 389 -26.36 -25.20 53.82
CA ILE A 389 -27.68 -24.57 53.92
C ILE A 389 -28.77 -25.64 54.05
N GLN A 390 -28.69 -26.73 53.28
CA GLN A 390 -29.66 -27.83 53.37
C GLN A 390 -29.63 -28.52 54.74
N ARG A 391 -28.45 -28.64 55.36
CA ARG A 391 -28.28 -29.30 56.66
C ARG A 391 -28.71 -28.44 57.84
N HIS A 392 -28.35 -27.15 57.83
CA HIS A 392 -28.54 -26.26 58.98
C HIS A 392 -29.77 -25.35 58.85
N HIS A 393 -30.17 -25.00 57.63
CA HIS A 393 -31.29 -24.08 57.34
C HIS A 393 -32.22 -24.64 56.24
N PRO A 394 -32.87 -25.80 56.47
CA PRO A 394 -33.67 -26.48 55.44
C PRO A 394 -34.87 -25.65 54.95
N THR A 395 -35.42 -24.78 55.80
CA THR A 395 -36.52 -23.86 55.44
C THR A 395 -36.13 -22.87 54.34
N ILE A 396 -34.86 -22.42 54.33
CA ILE A 396 -34.28 -21.56 53.30
C ILE A 396 -33.98 -22.38 52.05
N ALA A 397 -33.43 -23.59 52.25
CA ALA A 397 -33.01 -24.50 51.19
C ALA A 397 -34.14 -25.14 50.39
N ASP A 398 -35.40 -25.08 50.84
CA ASP A 398 -36.57 -25.70 50.19
C ASP A 398 -37.29 -24.74 49.22
N HIS A 399 -36.97 -23.44 49.23
CA HIS A 399 -37.58 -22.45 48.36
C HIS A 399 -36.60 -21.97 47.27
N MET A 400 -36.93 -22.21 46.00
CA MET A 400 -36.12 -21.79 44.84
C MET A 400 -35.80 -20.28 44.86
N LYS A 401 -36.74 -19.45 45.31
CA LYS A 401 -36.56 -17.98 45.39
C LYS A 401 -35.38 -17.60 46.30
N ASN A 402 -35.18 -18.32 47.40
CA ASN A 402 -34.11 -18.03 48.35
C ASN A 402 -32.76 -18.44 47.79
N LEU A 403 -32.68 -19.59 47.11
CA LEU A 403 -31.45 -20.01 46.43
C LEU A 403 -31.05 -19.07 45.29
N VAL A 404 -32.03 -18.59 44.51
CA VAL A 404 -31.81 -17.56 43.48
C VAL A 404 -31.29 -16.27 44.10
N LEU A 405 -31.86 -15.85 45.22
CA LEU A 405 -31.45 -14.63 45.91
C LEU A 405 -30.03 -14.75 46.47
N ILE A 406 -29.67 -15.89 47.10
CA ILE A 406 -28.31 -16.15 47.57
C ILE A 406 -27.31 -16.13 46.41
N ALA A 407 -27.63 -16.80 45.29
CA ALA A 407 -26.81 -16.77 44.09
C ALA A 407 -26.61 -15.34 43.56
N LEU A 408 -27.68 -14.53 43.54
CA LEU A 408 -27.65 -13.13 43.13
C LEU A 408 -26.75 -12.29 44.06
N VAL A 409 -26.87 -12.43 45.37
CA VAL A 409 -26.05 -11.72 46.36
C VAL A 409 -24.56 -12.05 46.19
N LEU A 410 -24.22 -13.32 45.95
CA LEU A 410 -22.84 -13.75 45.68
C LEU A 410 -22.30 -13.10 44.39
N VAL A 411 -23.08 -13.14 43.31
CA VAL A 411 -22.70 -12.53 42.03
C VAL A 411 -22.49 -11.01 42.17
N ILE A 412 -23.42 -10.31 42.81
CA ILE A 412 -23.34 -8.86 43.04
C ILE A 412 -22.12 -8.51 43.89
N THR A 413 -21.85 -9.28 44.95
CA THR A 413 -20.71 -8.99 45.85
C THR A 413 -19.37 -9.16 45.11
N ILE A 414 -19.21 -10.23 44.32
CA ILE A 414 -18.01 -10.42 43.51
C ILE A 414 -17.88 -9.33 42.43
N PHE A 415 -18.98 -8.95 41.79
CA PHE A 415 -18.99 -7.86 40.82
C PHE A 415 -18.60 -6.52 41.45
N LEU A 416 -19.12 -6.21 42.64
CA LEU A 416 -18.77 -5.00 43.38
C LEU A 416 -17.30 -4.98 43.78
N ASN A 417 -16.77 -6.11 44.28
CA ASN A 417 -15.34 -6.25 44.57
C ASN A 417 -14.49 -6.02 43.31
N LYS A 418 -14.96 -6.44 42.14
CA LYS A 418 -14.27 -6.22 40.86
C LYS A 418 -14.20 -4.75 40.45
N ILE A 419 -15.31 -4.02 40.64
CA ILE A 419 -15.33 -2.56 40.47
C ILE A 419 -14.34 -1.91 41.43
N PHE A 420 -14.28 -2.37 42.68
CA PHE A 420 -13.36 -1.85 43.67
C PHE A 420 -11.90 -2.07 43.27
N VAL A 421 -11.53 -3.27 42.81
CA VAL A 421 -10.17 -3.56 42.27
C VAL A 421 -9.83 -2.60 41.13
N TYR A 422 -10.76 -2.37 40.20
CA TYR A 422 -10.53 -1.49 39.06
C TYR A 422 -10.26 -0.04 39.51
N ILE A 423 -11.06 0.48 40.44
CA ILE A 423 -10.88 1.83 41.01
C ILE A 423 -9.56 1.91 41.79
N ALA A 424 -9.26 0.93 42.63
CA ALA A 424 -8.03 0.87 43.43
C ALA A 424 -6.78 0.88 42.55
N ASN A 425 -6.77 0.10 41.47
CA ASN A 425 -5.66 0.12 40.52
C ASN A 425 -5.51 1.48 39.84
N GLY A 426 -6.61 2.11 39.43
CA GLY A 426 -6.58 3.45 38.84
C GLY A 426 -6.02 4.52 39.79
N LEU A 427 -6.40 4.47 41.06
CA LEU A 427 -5.91 5.39 42.11
C LEU A 427 -4.45 5.13 42.49
N SER A 428 -3.99 3.87 42.48
CA SER A 428 -2.60 3.53 42.81
C SER A 428 -1.58 4.12 41.86
N VAL A 429 -1.98 4.44 40.62
CA VAL A 429 -1.13 5.07 39.61
C VAL A 429 -1.02 6.58 39.82
N THR A 430 -2.05 7.23 40.39
CA THR A 430 -2.11 8.68 40.56
C THR A 430 -1.67 9.15 41.94
N VAL A 431 -1.88 8.33 42.98
CA VAL A 431 -1.53 8.65 44.37
C VAL A 431 -0.41 7.73 44.81
N SER A 432 0.84 8.17 44.63
CA SER A 432 2.05 7.38 44.93
C SER A 432 2.41 7.26 46.41
N GLU A 433 1.68 7.95 47.30
CA GLU A 433 1.97 7.97 48.75
C GLU A 433 1.41 6.76 49.50
N ILE A 434 0.41 6.06 48.94
CA ILE A 434 -0.24 4.92 49.57
C ILE A 434 0.27 3.64 48.90
N GLU A 435 0.77 2.69 49.70
CA GLU A 435 1.18 1.39 49.19
C GLU A 435 -0.02 0.67 48.51
N PRO A 436 0.11 0.17 47.27
CA PRO A 436 -1.00 -0.43 46.51
C PRO A 436 -1.74 -1.57 47.25
N LEU A 437 -1.06 -2.26 48.15
CA LEU A 437 -1.64 -3.33 48.98
C LEU A 437 -2.65 -2.79 50.01
N SER A 438 -2.54 -1.53 50.42
CA SER A 438 -3.40 -0.92 51.44
C SER A 438 -4.85 -0.75 50.97
N TYR A 439 -5.06 -0.60 49.66
CA TYR A 439 -6.40 -0.46 49.10
C TYR A 439 -7.25 -1.73 49.28
N PHE A 440 -6.63 -2.90 49.45
CA PHE A 440 -7.36 -4.16 49.68
C PHE A 440 -8.10 -4.20 51.03
N TYR A 441 -7.68 -3.40 52.03
CA TYR A 441 -8.36 -3.34 53.33
C TYR A 441 -9.75 -2.66 53.27
N ALA A 442 -10.04 -1.90 52.22
CA ALA A 442 -11.32 -1.22 52.04
C ALA A 442 -12.36 -2.08 51.29
N PHE A 443 -12.04 -3.34 50.97
CA PHE A 443 -12.91 -4.22 50.19
C PHE A 443 -14.10 -4.73 51.02
N PRO A 444 -15.33 -4.71 50.48
CA PRO A 444 -16.54 -5.13 51.18
C PRO A 444 -16.74 -6.67 51.20
N PHE A 445 -15.73 -7.44 51.63
CA PHE A 445 -15.79 -8.92 51.59
C PHE A 445 -16.89 -9.53 52.46
N ALA A 446 -17.27 -8.86 53.55
CA ALA A 446 -18.26 -9.39 54.51
C ALA A 446 -19.72 -9.13 54.10
N VAL A 447 -19.99 -8.30 53.08
CA VAL A 447 -21.35 -7.85 52.74
C VAL A 447 -22.26 -9.03 52.35
N ALA A 448 -21.75 -10.00 51.59
CA ALA A 448 -22.52 -11.19 51.21
C ALA A 448 -23.01 -11.97 52.44
N ALA A 449 -22.11 -12.24 53.40
CA ALA A 449 -22.44 -13.02 54.59
C ALA A 449 -23.45 -12.29 55.48
N MET A 450 -23.28 -10.97 55.67
CA MET A 450 -24.22 -10.14 56.43
C MET A 450 -25.61 -10.13 55.79
N LEU A 451 -25.70 -9.93 54.47
CA LEU A 451 -26.98 -9.93 53.76
C LEU A 451 -27.66 -11.28 53.86
N ILE A 452 -26.93 -12.38 53.64
CA ILE A 452 -27.46 -13.75 53.75
C ILE A 452 -27.97 -14.04 55.17
N SER A 453 -27.34 -13.49 56.22
CA SER A 453 -27.81 -13.67 57.60
C SER A 453 -29.08 -12.89 57.97
N LEU A 454 -29.41 -11.85 57.19
CA LEU A 454 -30.62 -11.04 57.38
C LEU A 454 -31.86 -11.65 56.70
N LEU A 455 -31.63 -12.54 55.73
CA LEU A 455 -32.64 -13.28 54.96
C LEU A 455 -33.07 -14.56 55.69
#